data_AF-D8U7N8-F1
#
_entry.id   AF-D8U7N8-F1
#
_cell.length_a   1.000
_cell.length_b   1.000
_cell.length_c   1.000
_cell.angle_alpha   90.00
_cell.angle_beta   90.00
_cell.angle_gamma   90.00
#
_symmetry.space_group_name_H-M   'P 1'
#
loop_
_entity.id
_entity.type
_entity.pdbx_description
1 polymer ?
#
loop_
_entity_poly.entity_id
_entity_poly.type
_entity_poly.pdbx_seq_one_letter_code
_entity_poly.pdbx_strand_id
1 'polypeptide(L)'
;MGYNMGIRLVDEFLAKAKITRCSSFRDTAEVVAKQALPMFLNVSASVANWSPDQTECSLILTDNPLADFVELPEEYRDLKYCNVLAGVVRGALEMVNMDVECRWLSDMLKGDDCYELRVKLKEHRDEKFPYKDDD
;
A
#
# COMPACT_ATOMS: atom_id res chain seq x y z
N MET A 1 -13.77 -1.68 -1.58
CA MET A 1 -13.48 -2.99 -0.96
C MET A 1 -12.14 -2.99 -0.23
N GLY A 2 -11.01 -2.85 -0.93
CA GLY A 2 -9.67 -2.94 -0.30
C GLY A 2 -9.43 -2.01 0.90
N TYR A 3 -9.96 -0.80 0.89
CA TYR A 3 -9.85 0.14 2.01
C TYR A 3 -10.36 -0.42 3.35
N ASN A 4 -11.56 -0.99 3.37
CA ASN A 4 -12.14 -1.59 4.57
C ASN A 4 -11.34 -2.81 5.05
N MET A 5 -10.69 -3.53 4.12
CA MET A 5 -9.77 -4.61 4.47
C MET A 5 -8.50 -4.05 5.11
N GLY A 6 -7.89 -3.03 4.50
CA GLY A 6 -6.68 -2.38 5.00
C GLY A 6 -6.82 -1.86 6.43
N ILE A 7 -7.95 -1.20 6.73
CA ILE A 7 -8.27 -0.71 8.08
C ILE A 7 -8.23 -1.83 9.13
N ARG A 8 -8.60 -3.05 8.77
CA ARG A 8 -8.64 -4.20 9.69
C ARG A 8 -7.33 -4.99 9.72
N LEU A 9 -6.68 -5.12 8.57
CA LEU A 9 -5.43 -5.89 8.43
C LEU A 9 -4.26 -5.24 9.15
N VAL A 10 -4.26 -3.92 9.27
CA VAL A 10 -3.17 -3.17 9.93
C VAL A 10 -2.98 -3.60 11.39
N ASP A 11 -4.06 -3.89 12.13
CA ASP A 11 -3.97 -4.34 13.52
C ASP A 11 -3.27 -5.70 13.63
N GLU A 12 -3.60 -6.63 12.73
CA GLU A 12 -2.94 -7.93 12.67
C GLU A 12 -1.47 -7.80 12.29
N PHE A 13 -1.16 -6.93 11.32
CA PHE A 13 0.21 -6.64 10.92
C PHE A 13 1.02 -6.09 12.10
N LEU A 14 0.52 -5.06 12.79
CA LEU A 14 1.20 -4.46 13.93
C LEU A 14 1.38 -5.44 15.10
N ALA A 15 0.41 -6.33 15.32
CA ALA A 15 0.49 -7.35 16.37
C ALA A 15 1.57 -8.42 16.10
N LYS A 16 1.83 -8.76 14.83
CA LYS A 16 2.71 -9.89 14.45
C LYS A 16 4.07 -9.47 13.90
N ALA A 17 4.16 -8.34 13.21
CA ALA A 17 5.37 -7.93 12.49
C ALA A 17 6.51 -7.47 13.42
N LYS A 18 6.21 -7.21 14.71
CA LYS A 18 7.19 -6.74 15.72
C LYS A 18 8.01 -5.54 15.24
N ILE A 19 7.39 -4.66 14.45
CA ILE A 19 8.05 -3.45 13.95
C ILE A 19 8.15 -2.40 15.05
N THR A 20 9.19 -1.59 14.99
CA THR A 20 9.24 -0.31 15.71
C THR A 20 8.36 0.72 14.99
N ARG A 21 7.91 1.75 15.73
CA ARG A 21 7.14 2.86 15.15
C ARG A 21 7.93 3.46 13.99
N CYS A 22 7.31 3.55 12.81
CA CYS A 22 7.92 4.19 11.65
C CYS A 22 8.08 5.69 11.91
N SER A 23 9.25 6.26 11.58
CA SER A 23 9.56 7.66 11.86
C SER A 23 9.25 8.60 10.69
N SER A 24 9.06 8.05 9.50
CA SER A 24 8.79 8.79 8.28
C SER A 24 7.88 8.01 7.32
N PHE A 25 7.31 8.70 6.33
CA PHE A 25 6.61 8.06 5.22
C PHE A 25 7.52 7.13 4.42
N ARG A 26 8.81 7.46 4.32
CA ARG A 26 9.83 6.61 3.69
C ARG A 26 10.02 5.29 4.41
N ASP A 27 10.19 5.32 5.73
CA ASP A 27 10.30 4.09 6.52
C ASP A 27 9.03 3.23 6.37
N THR A 28 7.88 3.90 6.36
CA THR A 28 6.58 3.25 6.21
C THR A 28 6.45 2.54 4.87
N ALA A 29 6.88 3.18 3.77
CA ALA A 29 6.90 2.56 2.45
C ALA A 29 7.81 1.32 2.40
N GLU A 30 8.97 1.37 3.04
CA GLU A 30 9.90 0.23 3.15
C GLU A 30 9.29 -0.93 3.97
N VAL A 31 8.63 -0.62 5.08
CA VAL A 31 7.91 -1.62 5.89
C VAL A 31 6.78 -2.27 5.11
N VAL A 32 5.99 -1.49 4.36
CA VAL A 32 4.95 -2.06 3.49
C VAL A 32 5.57 -3.00 2.46
N ALA A 33 6.62 -2.55 1.77
CA ALA A 33 7.26 -3.28 0.67
C ALA A 33 7.95 -4.57 1.12
N LYS A 34 8.63 -4.55 2.27
CA LYS A 34 9.54 -5.63 2.71
C LYS A 34 9.01 -6.47 3.87
N GLN A 35 7.95 -6.05 4.54
CA GLN A 35 7.40 -6.78 5.68
C GLN A 35 5.90 -7.07 5.51
N ALA A 36 5.09 -6.07 5.16
CA ALA A 36 3.64 -6.27 5.04
C ALA A 36 3.28 -7.12 3.82
N LEU A 37 3.80 -6.80 2.63
CA LEU A 37 3.52 -7.59 1.43
C LEU A 37 4.01 -9.04 1.56
N PRO A 38 5.20 -9.34 2.10
CA PRO A 38 5.61 -10.73 2.33
C PRO A 38 4.71 -11.44 3.34
N MET A 39 4.27 -10.76 4.39
CA MET A 39 3.40 -11.36 5.41
C MET A 39 2.02 -11.77 4.85
N PHE A 40 1.44 -11.00 3.91
CA PHE A 40 0.08 -11.24 3.42
C PHE A 40 0.00 -11.91 2.04
N LEU A 41 0.99 -11.67 1.16
CA LEU A 41 1.01 -12.16 -0.22
C LEU A 41 2.23 -13.01 -0.52
N ASN A 42 3.17 -13.17 0.42
CA ASN A 42 4.44 -13.86 0.20
C ASN A 42 5.27 -13.25 -0.97
N VAL A 43 5.10 -11.95 -1.22
CA VAL A 43 5.82 -11.19 -2.24
C VAL A 43 6.46 -9.96 -1.62
N SER A 44 7.66 -9.60 -2.07
CA SER A 44 8.29 -8.33 -1.74
C SER A 44 8.15 -7.32 -2.88
N ALA A 45 8.19 -6.04 -2.52
CA ALA A 45 8.29 -4.95 -3.49
C ALA A 45 9.60 -4.19 -3.32
N SER A 46 10.02 -3.48 -4.37
CA SER A 46 11.04 -2.44 -4.26
C SER A 46 10.37 -1.07 -4.13
N VAL A 47 10.96 -0.19 -3.32
CA VAL A 47 10.50 1.20 -3.18
C VAL A 47 11.40 2.08 -4.02
N ALA A 48 10.83 2.78 -5.01
CA ALA A 48 11.58 3.59 -5.95
C ALA A 48 10.82 4.88 -6.34
N ASN A 49 11.38 5.62 -7.30
CA ASN A 49 10.74 6.78 -7.94
C ASN A 49 10.27 7.86 -6.95
N TRP A 50 11.06 8.12 -5.91
CA TRP A 50 10.74 9.13 -4.90
C TRP A 50 10.60 10.51 -5.52
N SER A 51 9.55 11.24 -5.13
CA SER A 51 9.46 12.67 -5.44
C SER A 51 10.52 13.46 -4.66
N PRO A 52 10.97 14.62 -5.16
CA PRO A 52 12.00 15.43 -4.49
C PRO A 52 11.65 15.85 -3.05
N ASP A 53 10.37 16.03 -2.76
CA ASP A 53 9.81 16.38 -1.45
C ASP A 53 9.56 15.16 -0.55
N GLN A 54 9.87 13.94 -1.02
CA GLN A 54 9.65 12.67 -0.32
C GLN A 54 8.20 12.42 0.12
N THR A 55 7.22 13.01 -0.57
CA THR A 55 5.80 12.77 -0.31
C THR A 55 5.20 11.72 -1.26
N GLU A 56 5.93 11.28 -2.28
CA GLU A 56 5.47 10.24 -3.19
C GLU A 56 6.56 9.22 -3.47
N CYS A 57 6.18 7.95 -3.60
CA CYS A 57 7.05 6.87 -4.04
C CYS A 57 6.25 5.83 -4.83
N SER A 58 6.97 4.91 -5.47
CA SER A 58 6.39 3.76 -6.16
C SER A 58 6.78 2.47 -5.46
N LEU A 59 5.79 1.60 -5.24
CA LEU A 59 5.98 0.21 -4.86
C LEU A 59 5.98 -0.61 -6.16
N ILE A 60 7.13 -1.17 -6.51
CA ILE A 60 7.31 -1.94 -7.74
C ILE A 60 7.35 -3.42 -7.37
N LEU A 61 6.41 -4.19 -7.91
CA LEU A 61 6.32 -5.64 -7.78
C LEU A 61 6.64 -6.28 -9.14
N THR A 62 7.54 -7.26 -9.12
CA THR A 62 7.86 -8.09 -10.31
C THR A 62 7.04 -9.38 -10.36
N ASP A 63 6.33 -9.68 -9.27
CA ASP A 63 5.49 -10.85 -9.11
C ASP A 63 4.22 -10.44 -8.37
N ASN A 64 3.08 -11.05 -8.71
CA ASN A 64 1.80 -10.72 -8.11
C ASN A 64 0.86 -11.93 -8.13
N PRO A 65 0.76 -12.71 -7.04
CA PRO A 65 0.01 -13.95 -7.00
C PRO A 65 -1.49 -13.76 -7.20
N LEU A 66 -2.00 -12.53 -7.06
CA LEU A 66 -3.41 -12.23 -7.33
C LEU A 66 -3.72 -12.21 -8.83
N ALA A 67 -2.70 -11.97 -9.66
CA ALA A 67 -2.82 -11.91 -11.11
C ALA A 67 -2.29 -13.18 -11.80
N ASP A 68 -1.83 -14.16 -11.02
CA ASP A 68 -1.40 -15.45 -11.56
C ASP A 68 -2.53 -16.13 -12.33
N PHE A 69 -2.22 -16.57 -13.55
CA PHE A 69 -3.15 -17.23 -14.46
C PHE A 69 -4.34 -16.36 -14.91
N VAL A 70 -4.24 -15.04 -14.74
CA VAL A 70 -5.23 -14.08 -15.23
C VAL A 70 -4.81 -13.56 -16.61
N GLU A 71 -5.76 -13.51 -17.54
CA GLU A 71 -5.62 -12.81 -18.81
C GLU A 71 -6.82 -11.87 -18.96
N LEU A 72 -6.58 -10.61 -19.29
CA LEU A 72 -7.64 -9.62 -19.46
C LEU A 72 -8.20 -9.68 -20.88
N PRO A 73 -9.52 -9.88 -21.07
CA PRO A 73 -10.14 -9.74 -22.37
C PRO A 73 -9.94 -8.32 -22.94
N GLU A 74 -9.95 -8.18 -24.26
CA GLU A 74 -9.70 -6.89 -24.92
C GLU A 74 -10.69 -5.79 -24.48
N GLU A 75 -11.93 -6.17 -24.22
CA GLU A 75 -13.00 -5.30 -23.74
C GLU A 75 -12.72 -4.70 -22.35
N TYR A 76 -11.84 -5.34 -21.56
CA TYR A 76 -11.52 -4.95 -20.19
C TYR A 76 -10.06 -4.50 -20.01
N ARG A 77 -9.37 -4.06 -21.08
CA ARG A 77 -7.99 -3.55 -20.97
C ARG A 77 -7.84 -2.37 -20.00
N ASP A 78 -8.91 -1.60 -19.79
CA ASP A 78 -8.90 -0.49 -18.83
C ASP A 78 -9.08 -0.95 -17.37
N LEU A 79 -9.51 -2.19 -17.13
CA LEU A 79 -9.70 -2.74 -15.80
C LEU A 79 -8.38 -2.71 -15.01
N LYS A 80 -8.45 -2.23 -13.77
CA LYS A 80 -7.34 -2.35 -12.81
C LYS A 80 -7.63 -3.57 -11.95
N TYR A 81 -7.21 -4.75 -12.41
CA TYR A 81 -7.58 -6.03 -11.80
C TYR A 81 -7.24 -6.07 -10.31
N CYS A 82 -6.00 -5.69 -9.96
CA CYS A 82 -5.52 -5.65 -8.58
C CYS A 82 -5.78 -4.32 -7.85
N ASN A 83 -6.80 -3.53 -8.23
CA ASN A 83 -7.10 -2.26 -7.56
C ASN A 83 -7.48 -2.41 -6.08
N VAL A 84 -7.82 -3.63 -5.65
CA VAL A 84 -8.00 -3.96 -4.24
C VAL A 84 -6.75 -3.65 -3.41
N LEU A 85 -5.54 -3.89 -3.93
CA LEU A 85 -4.28 -3.64 -3.22
C LEU A 85 -4.05 -2.15 -2.95
N ALA A 86 -4.35 -1.30 -3.93
CA ALA A 86 -4.31 0.16 -3.75
C ALA A 86 -5.25 0.59 -2.61
N GLY A 87 -6.43 -0.02 -2.53
CA GLY A 87 -7.36 0.19 -1.42
C GLY A 87 -6.79 -0.27 -0.08
N VAL A 88 -6.19 -1.47 -0.01
CA VAL A 88 -5.62 -2.04 1.21
C VAL A 88 -4.52 -1.15 1.76
N VAL A 89 -3.55 -0.74 0.92
CA VAL A 89 -2.45 0.16 1.33
C VAL A 89 -3.02 1.47 1.86
N ARG A 90 -3.98 2.08 1.16
CA ARG A 90 -4.62 3.31 1.62
C ARG A 90 -5.30 3.15 2.98
N GLY A 91 -6.10 2.09 3.17
CA GLY A 91 -6.82 1.87 4.42
C GLY A 91 -5.89 1.58 5.59
N ALA A 92 -4.83 0.81 5.36
CA ALA A 92 -3.85 0.51 6.39
C ALA A 92 -3.05 1.76 6.81
N LEU A 93 -2.60 2.58 5.85
CA LEU A 93 -1.85 3.81 6.14
C LEU A 93 -2.72 4.86 6.84
N GLU A 94 -4.01 4.92 6.55
CA GLU A 94 -4.92 5.82 7.24
C GLU A 94 -5.02 5.53 8.75
N MET A 95 -4.98 4.25 9.14
CA MET A 95 -5.01 3.83 10.55
C MET A 95 -3.73 4.13 11.33
N VAL A 96 -2.65 4.46 10.64
CA VAL A 96 -1.39 4.96 11.23
C VAL A 96 -1.19 6.45 10.94
N ASN A 97 -2.29 7.18 10.80
CA ASN A 97 -2.35 8.64 10.66
C ASN A 97 -1.67 9.20 9.39
N MET A 98 -1.61 8.42 8.31
CA MET A 98 -1.11 8.88 7.01
C MET A 98 -2.24 8.83 5.98
N ASP A 99 -2.75 9.99 5.58
CA ASP A 99 -3.70 10.06 4.46
C ASP A 99 -2.92 9.97 3.15
N VAL A 100 -3.22 8.95 2.34
CA VAL A 100 -2.51 8.67 1.10
C VAL A 100 -3.44 8.48 -0.09
N GLU A 101 -2.95 8.81 -1.27
CA GLU A 101 -3.47 8.32 -2.55
C GLU A 101 -2.66 7.12 -3.02
N CYS A 102 -3.34 6.08 -3.47
CA CYS A 102 -2.70 4.93 -4.11
C CYS A 102 -3.28 4.72 -5.51
N ARG A 103 -2.43 4.66 -6.54
CA ARG A 103 -2.86 4.41 -7.93
C ARG A 103 -1.85 3.56 -8.69
N TRP A 104 -2.37 2.62 -9.47
CA TRP A 104 -1.56 1.85 -10.42
C TRP A 104 -1.10 2.76 -11.57
N LEU A 105 0.20 2.72 -11.86
CA LEU A 105 0.84 3.35 -13.03
C LEU A 105 1.14 2.32 -14.12
N SER A 106 1.58 1.12 -13.72
CA SER A 106 1.95 0.02 -14.62
C SER A 106 1.35 -1.29 -14.12
N ASP A 107 0.97 -2.18 -15.04
CA ASP A 107 0.29 -3.44 -14.77
C ASP A 107 0.70 -4.49 -15.83
N MET A 108 1.33 -5.58 -15.39
CA MET A 108 1.82 -6.62 -16.32
C MET A 108 0.67 -7.33 -17.06
N LEU A 109 -0.56 -7.34 -16.52
CA LEU A 109 -1.73 -7.84 -17.24
C LEU A 109 -2.09 -6.99 -18.47
N LYS A 110 -1.53 -5.79 -18.57
CA LYS A 110 -1.70 -4.86 -19.70
C LYS A 110 -0.47 -4.82 -20.61
N GLY A 111 0.54 -5.65 -20.34
CA GLY A 111 1.76 -5.75 -21.13
C GLY A 111 2.93 -4.89 -20.64
N ASP A 112 2.85 -4.31 -19.44
CA ASP A 112 3.98 -3.61 -18.83
C ASP A 112 5.01 -4.59 -18.25
N ASP A 113 6.24 -4.11 -17.98
CA ASP A 113 7.33 -4.93 -17.46
C ASP A 113 7.23 -5.24 -15.95
N CYS A 114 6.40 -4.49 -15.23
CA CYS A 114 6.20 -4.65 -13.79
C CYS A 114 4.86 -4.09 -13.33
N TYR A 115 4.46 -4.43 -12.10
CA TYR A 115 3.36 -3.77 -11.42
C TYR A 115 3.89 -2.57 -10.63
N GLU A 116 3.44 -1.36 -10.96
CA GLU A 116 3.87 -0.13 -10.28
C GLU A 116 2.70 0.53 -9.56
N LEU A 117 2.70 0.47 -8.23
CA LEU A 117 1.73 1.17 -7.38
C LEU A 117 2.34 2.46 -6.86
N ARG A 118 1.85 3.60 -7.37
CA ARG A 118 2.21 4.92 -6.85
C ARG A 118 1.47 5.19 -5.54
N VAL A 119 2.21 5.61 -4.53
CA VAL A 119 1.69 6.03 -3.22
C VAL A 119 2.10 7.47 -2.97
N LYS A 120 1.13 8.34 -2.73
CA LYS A 120 1.31 9.77 -2.44
C LYS A 120 0.76 10.09 -1.07
N LEU A 121 1.59 10.57 -0.17
CA LEU A 121 1.18 11.20 1.08
C LEU A 121 0.51 12.55 0.79
N LYS A 122 -0.70 12.72 1.31
CA LYS A 122 -1.45 13.99 1.24
C LYS A 122 -1.21 14.81 2.49
N GLU A 123 -1.41 14.19 3.65
CA GLU A 123 -1.25 14.82 4.95
C GLU A 123 -1.08 13.78 6.06
N HIS A 124 -0.52 14.20 7.19
CA HIS A 124 -0.58 13.46 8.43
C HIS A 124 -1.85 13.85 9.17
N ARG A 125 -2.67 12.87 9.56
CA ARG A 125 -3.87 13.14 10.35
C ARG A 125 -3.51 13.36 11.82
N ASP A 126 -4.26 14.24 12.48
CA ASP A 126 -4.13 14.43 13.92
C ASP A 126 -4.52 13.14 14.67
N GLU A 127 -3.71 12.77 15.67
CA GLU A 127 -4.04 11.71 16.62
C GLU A 127 -5.31 12.13 17.40
N LYS A 128 -6.46 11.54 17.04
CA LYS A 128 -7.67 11.68 17.85
C LYS A 128 -7.53 10.79 19.08
N PHE A 129 -7.04 11.36 20.19
CA PHE A 129 -7.10 10.69 21.48
C PHE A 129 -8.57 10.54 21.91
N PRO A 130 -9.07 9.30 22.13
CA PRO A 130 -10.45 9.07 22.56
C PRO A 130 -10.70 9.46 24.02
N TYR A 131 -9.64 9.69 24.80
CA TYR A 131 -9.73 10.13 26.18
C TYR A 131 -9.16 11.55 26.25
N LYS A 132 -10.02 12.52 26.54
CA LYS A 132 -9.56 13.63 27.39
C LYS A 132 -9.33 13.00 28.75
N ASP A 133 -8.14 13.15 29.32
CA ASP A 133 -7.98 13.00 30.75
C ASP A 133 -8.96 13.99 31.39
N ASP A 134 -10.11 13.49 31.87
CA ASP A 134 -10.91 14.22 32.83
C ASP A 134 -10.10 14.21 34.13
N ASP A 135 -9.71 15.41 34.57
CA ASP A 135 -8.93 15.77 35.78
C ASP A 135 -8.96 14.77 36.96
#